data_AF-A0ABD2JSF3-F1
#
_entry.id   AF-A0ABD2JSF3-F1
#
_cell.length_a   1.000
_cell.length_b   1.000
_cell.length_c   1.000
_cell.angle_alpha   90.00
_cell.angle_beta   90.00
_cell.angle_gamma   90.00
#
_symmetry.space_group_name_H-M   'P 1'
#
loop_
_entity.id
_entity.type
_entity.pdbx_description
1 polymer ?
#
loop_
_entity_poly.entity_id
_entity_poly.type
_entity_poly.pdbx_seq_one_letter_code
_entity_poly.pdbx_strand_id
1 'polypeptide(L)'
;MSSAGSTNGLQMNDQQQQQESVPDSDKVIRHLRAKIAELEAKLWMSSSTASFGVLSSNGDEENDSFEGKNKQNGGGENDKEQLEKRMLQMEINHQQLLTENNSMREKMAQMEKEQRKMADRQQNDLMSLCAKFEALKQKQTSDSEQMDTAREEIKHAFPSKFAEIENIVGVLKDRFESELLNAVHPNFRCNIAEVFSNPEHNCWNANACHNDLTLLGGDCLIVRYKAEGNHSWPWRSVFAKCAIPNIRFGIFYYEVKIMNMKNYIRIGFATKKMPLDKGVGDCSVTYAYDNASHVFCDGTKFGWKPRFYRDDVIGYTANLFASPPIDQLFPCVSLLDPGDLIEANFGPTFKFNPANV
;
A
#
# COMPACT_ATOMS: atom_id res chain seq x y z
N MET A 1 -59.64 -27.30 10.01
CA MET A 1 -59.65 -28.34 11.05
C MET A 1 -58.98 -27.76 12.28
N SER A 2 -59.78 -27.59 13.34
CA SER A 2 -59.40 -27.01 14.63
C SER A 2 -58.56 -27.97 15.46
N SER A 3 -57.64 -27.46 16.29
CA SER A 3 -57.45 -27.99 17.65
C SER A 3 -56.78 -26.97 18.56
N ALA A 4 -57.50 -26.62 19.61
CA ALA A 4 -57.05 -25.85 20.77
C ALA A 4 -56.22 -26.72 21.73
N GLY A 5 -55.47 -26.06 22.61
CA GLY A 5 -54.84 -26.67 23.80
C GLY A 5 -54.47 -25.60 24.82
N SER A 6 -55.29 -25.50 25.87
CA SER A 6 -55.20 -24.58 27.01
C SER A 6 -54.60 -25.30 28.22
N THR A 7 -53.87 -24.60 29.11
CA THR A 7 -53.86 -24.87 30.56
C THR A 7 -53.26 -23.71 31.38
N ASN A 8 -54.11 -23.15 32.26
CA ASN A 8 -53.98 -22.75 33.68
C ASN A 8 -52.54 -22.64 34.29
N GLY A 9 -52.15 -21.67 35.11
CA GLY A 9 -52.86 -20.85 36.11
C GLY A 9 -52.55 -21.35 37.53
N LEU A 10 -51.81 -20.60 38.36
CA LEU A 10 -51.78 -20.68 39.84
C LEU A 10 -51.04 -19.49 40.46
N GLN A 11 -51.52 -19.05 41.63
CA GLN A 11 -51.42 -17.70 42.21
C GLN A 11 -51.03 -17.81 43.70
N MET A 12 -50.46 -16.73 44.27
CA MET A 12 -50.28 -16.40 45.70
C MET A 12 -49.16 -17.16 46.47
N ASN A 13 -48.47 -16.62 47.48
CA ASN A 13 -48.87 -15.63 48.50
C ASN A 13 -47.67 -14.95 49.21
N ASP A 14 -47.89 -13.75 49.73
CA ASP A 14 -47.04 -13.00 50.66
C ASP A 14 -47.12 -13.53 52.10
N GLN A 15 -46.03 -13.41 52.90
CA GLN A 15 -46.10 -13.07 54.33
C GLN A 15 -44.73 -12.64 54.91
N GLN A 16 -44.71 -11.43 55.48
CA GLN A 16 -43.67 -10.87 56.32
C GLN A 16 -43.70 -11.44 57.74
N GLN A 17 -42.53 -11.66 58.35
CA GLN A 17 -42.36 -11.66 59.81
C GLN A 17 -41.15 -10.80 60.20
N GLN A 18 -41.38 -9.99 61.24
CA GLN A 18 -40.46 -9.04 61.85
C GLN A 18 -39.35 -9.78 62.63
N GLN A 19 -38.13 -9.26 62.59
CA GLN A 19 -37.08 -9.63 63.55
C GLN A 19 -36.38 -8.38 64.09
N GLU A 20 -36.23 -8.39 65.41
CA GLU A 20 -35.73 -7.33 66.29
C GLU A 20 -34.29 -6.90 65.95
N SER A 21 -33.98 -5.65 66.29
CA SER A 21 -32.73 -4.94 65.99
C SER A 21 -31.49 -5.61 66.60
N VAL A 22 -30.71 -6.28 65.74
CA VAL A 22 -29.34 -6.68 66.04
C VAL A 22 -28.45 -5.43 66.01
N PRO A 23 -27.58 -5.19 67.02
CA PRO A 23 -26.67 -4.06 67.02
C PRO A 23 -25.80 -4.10 65.76
N ASP A 24 -25.80 -2.98 65.02
CA ASP A 24 -25.13 -2.77 63.74
C ASP A 24 -23.68 -3.31 63.77
N SER A 25 -23.54 -4.55 63.29
CA SER A 25 -22.28 -5.29 63.16
C SER A 25 -21.21 -4.43 62.47
N ASP A 26 -21.62 -3.55 61.55
CA ASP A 26 -20.69 -2.70 60.81
C ASP A 26 -20.12 -1.56 61.67
N LYS A 27 -20.78 -1.16 62.76
CA LYS A 27 -20.20 -0.21 63.72
C LYS A 27 -19.15 -0.86 64.60
N VAL A 28 -19.39 -2.09 65.03
CA VAL A 28 -18.41 -2.87 65.82
C VAL A 28 -17.19 -3.21 64.97
N ILE A 29 -17.41 -3.65 63.73
CA ILE A 29 -16.34 -3.95 62.77
C ILE A 29 -15.54 -2.68 62.43
N ARG A 30 -16.19 -1.53 62.23
CA ARG A 30 -15.47 -0.25 62.00
C ARG A 30 -14.63 0.18 63.20
N HIS A 31 -15.14 0.02 64.42
CA HIS A 31 -14.38 0.36 65.63
C HIS A 31 -13.17 -0.57 65.83
N LEU A 32 -13.32 -1.87 65.55
CA LEU A 32 -12.22 -2.84 65.62
C LEU A 32 -11.14 -2.58 64.55
N ARG A 33 -11.54 -2.28 63.30
CA ARG A 33 -10.60 -1.93 62.23
C ARG A 33 -9.80 -0.66 62.54
N ALA A 34 -10.44 0.35 63.15
CA ALA A 34 -9.75 1.57 63.58
C ALA A 34 -8.72 1.30 64.69
N LYS A 35 -9.06 0.46 65.68
CA LYS A 35 -8.12 0.05 66.75
C LYS A 35 -6.94 -0.78 66.22
N ILE A 36 -7.17 -1.65 65.24
CA ILE A 36 -6.10 -2.44 64.61
C ILE A 36 -5.13 -1.52 63.87
N ALA A 37 -5.63 -0.58 63.06
CA ALA A 37 -4.79 0.39 62.35
C ALA A 37 -3.97 1.29 63.31
N GLU A 38 -4.55 1.68 64.45
CA GLU A 38 -3.84 2.45 65.48
C GLU A 38 -2.70 1.64 66.14
N LEU A 39 -2.92 0.34 66.38
CA LEU A 39 -1.91 -0.54 66.95
C LEU A 39 -0.79 -0.86 65.95
N GLU A 40 -1.12 -1.07 64.66
CA GLU A 40 -0.13 -1.25 63.59
C GLU A 40 0.75 -0.01 63.41
N ALA A 41 0.16 1.20 63.46
CA ALA A 41 0.92 2.45 63.40
C ALA A 41 1.88 2.60 64.61
N LYS A 42 1.46 2.18 65.81
CA LYS A 42 2.33 2.17 67.01
C LYS A 42 3.47 1.16 66.89
N LEU A 43 3.23 0.01 66.26
CA LEU A 43 4.24 -1.04 66.04
C LEU A 43 5.28 -0.63 64.99
N TRP A 44 4.87 0.10 63.95
CA TRP A 44 5.78 0.59 62.91
C TRP A 44 6.69 1.72 63.41
N MET A 45 6.18 2.57 64.31
CA MET A 45 6.95 3.65 64.93
C MET A 45 7.96 3.16 65.98
N SER A 46 7.75 1.97 66.57
CA SER A 46 8.71 1.36 67.50
C SER A 46 9.74 0.45 66.85
N SER A 47 9.56 0.07 65.58
CA SER A 47 10.45 -0.88 64.88
C SER A 47 11.51 -0.21 63.99
N SER A 48 11.59 1.12 63.92
CA SER A 48 12.60 1.82 63.11
C SER A 48 13.88 2.14 63.91
N THR A 49 14.45 1.12 64.56
CA THR A 49 15.88 1.05 64.90
C THR A 49 16.26 -0.42 65.13
N ALA A 50 16.59 -1.14 64.06
CA ALA A 50 17.62 -2.17 63.99
C ALA A 50 17.51 -2.93 62.66
N SER A 51 18.44 -2.62 61.75
CA SER A 51 18.86 -3.49 60.66
C SER A 51 19.40 -4.81 61.21
N PHE A 52 19.03 -5.95 60.63
CA PHE A 52 19.79 -7.21 60.45
C PHE A 52 18.79 -8.22 59.84
N GLY A 53 19.13 -9.13 58.94
CA GLY A 53 20.40 -9.79 58.64
C GLY A 53 20.03 -11.24 58.31
N VAL A 54 20.45 -11.71 57.14
CA VAL A 54 20.24 -13.09 56.67
C VAL A 54 20.92 -14.07 57.63
N LEU A 55 20.17 -15.06 58.12
CA LEU A 55 20.71 -16.20 58.85
C LEU A 55 20.81 -17.41 57.91
N SER A 56 22.04 -17.77 57.57
CA SER A 56 22.42 -19.12 57.14
C SER A 56 22.87 -19.90 58.36
N SER A 57 22.38 -21.14 58.47
CA SER A 57 22.76 -22.15 59.45
C SER A 57 24.14 -22.73 59.17
N ASN A 58 24.94 -22.89 60.22
CA ASN A 58 25.90 -23.96 60.53
C ASN A 58 26.17 -23.77 62.04
N GLY A 59 25.86 -24.69 62.95
CA GLY A 59 26.48 -26.01 63.07
C GLY A 59 27.82 -25.82 63.77
N ASP A 60 27.86 -25.96 65.10
CA ASP A 60 28.99 -26.48 65.87
C ASP A 60 28.61 -26.71 67.34
N GLU A 61 29.00 -27.88 67.82
CA GLU A 61 28.87 -28.39 69.19
C GLU A 61 29.92 -27.74 70.08
N GLU A 62 29.55 -27.22 71.26
CA GLU A 62 30.51 -27.10 72.37
C GLU A 62 29.88 -27.52 73.70
N ASN A 63 30.44 -28.60 74.24
CA ASN A 63 30.50 -28.90 75.66
C ASN A 63 31.05 -27.68 76.40
N ASP A 64 30.39 -27.24 77.47
CA ASP A 64 31.16 -26.69 78.58
C ASP A 64 30.50 -26.93 79.94
N SER A 65 31.37 -26.81 80.91
CA SER A 65 31.58 -27.67 82.04
C SER A 65 30.92 -27.16 83.30
N PHE A 66 30.75 -28.12 84.19
CA PHE A 66 30.23 -28.04 85.53
C PHE A 66 31.20 -27.22 86.40
N GLU A 67 30.76 -26.10 86.98
CA GLU A 67 31.40 -25.58 88.20
C GLU A 67 30.34 -25.04 89.17
N GLY A 68 30.19 -25.76 90.28
CA GLY A 68 29.25 -25.47 91.33
C GLY A 68 29.70 -24.30 92.20
N LYS A 69 28.73 -23.49 92.63
CA LYS A 69 28.80 -22.79 93.92
C LYS A 69 27.48 -22.94 94.66
N ASN A 70 27.59 -23.72 95.72
CA ASN A 70 26.65 -23.96 96.79
C ASN A 70 26.34 -22.66 97.56
N LYS A 71 25.05 -22.32 97.72
CA LYS A 71 24.53 -21.52 98.83
C LYS A 71 23.14 -22.01 99.20
N GLN A 72 23.08 -22.70 100.33
CA GLN A 72 21.85 -22.94 101.09
C GLN A 72 21.15 -21.62 101.41
N ASN A 73 19.83 -21.57 101.25
CA ASN A 73 18.91 -21.28 102.36
C ASN A 73 17.44 -21.24 101.88
N GLY A 74 16.60 -22.03 102.56
CA GLY A 74 15.19 -21.73 102.87
C GLY A 74 14.21 -21.57 101.70
N GLY A 75 13.39 -22.59 101.46
CA GLY A 75 12.16 -22.40 100.67
C GLY A 75 11.58 -23.65 100.04
N GLY A 76 11.33 -24.71 100.81
CA GLY A 76 10.72 -25.95 100.30
C GLY A 76 9.32 -25.79 99.67
N GLU A 77 8.68 -24.62 99.82
CA GLU A 77 7.42 -24.27 99.13
C GLU A 77 7.65 -23.51 97.80
N ASN A 78 8.78 -22.83 97.63
CA ASN A 78 9.03 -21.94 96.47
C ASN A 78 9.45 -22.72 95.20
N ASP A 79 10.19 -23.83 95.36
CA ASP A 79 10.64 -24.66 94.23
C ASP A 79 9.49 -25.47 93.60
N LYS A 80 8.52 -25.90 94.42
CA LYS A 80 7.33 -26.61 93.95
C LYS A 80 6.41 -25.69 93.14
N GLU A 81 6.18 -24.47 93.62
CA GLU A 81 5.38 -23.47 92.92
C GLU A 81 6.05 -23.05 91.59
N GLN A 82 7.38 -22.98 91.56
CA GLN A 82 8.13 -22.65 90.34
C GLN A 82 8.06 -23.78 89.29
N LEU A 83 8.04 -25.04 89.74
CA LEU A 83 7.86 -26.20 88.86
C LEU A 83 6.44 -26.24 88.27
N GLU A 84 5.41 -25.98 89.07
CA GLU A 84 4.01 -25.91 88.62
C GLU A 84 3.80 -24.79 87.59
N LYS A 85 4.41 -23.60 87.80
CA LYS A 85 4.39 -22.50 86.81
C LYS A 85 5.04 -22.90 85.48
N ARG A 86 6.13 -23.66 85.50
CA ARG A 86 6.78 -24.15 84.27
C ARG A 86 5.94 -25.19 83.53
N MET A 87 5.32 -26.12 84.25
CA MET A 87 4.40 -27.09 83.64
C MET A 87 3.20 -26.37 83.00
N LEU A 88 2.60 -25.40 83.70
CA LEU A 88 1.48 -24.64 83.17
C LEU A 88 1.87 -23.83 81.92
N GLN A 89 3.07 -23.22 81.92
CA GLN A 89 3.58 -22.51 80.74
C GLN A 89 3.84 -23.46 79.56
N MET A 90 4.35 -24.66 79.83
CA MET A 90 4.56 -25.68 78.79
C MET A 90 3.24 -26.16 78.20
N GLU A 91 2.21 -26.35 79.03
CA GLU A 91 0.85 -26.70 78.59
C GLU A 91 0.23 -25.59 77.73
N ILE A 92 0.36 -24.33 78.14
CA ILE A 92 -0.10 -23.17 77.35
C ILE A 92 0.62 -23.12 75.99
N ASN A 93 1.94 -23.31 75.98
CA ASN A 93 2.72 -23.32 74.73
C ASN A 93 2.31 -24.50 73.83
N HIS A 94 2.03 -25.67 74.42
CA HIS A 94 1.57 -26.84 73.67
C HIS A 94 0.20 -26.59 73.03
N GLN A 95 -0.75 -26.00 73.76
CA GLN A 95 -2.07 -25.66 73.22
C GLN A 95 -2.00 -24.59 72.13
N GLN A 96 -1.11 -23.60 72.26
CA GLN A 96 -0.85 -22.63 71.20
C GLN A 96 -0.34 -23.32 69.93
N LEU A 97 0.65 -24.20 70.06
CA LEU A 97 1.21 -24.95 68.94
C LEU A 97 0.16 -25.86 68.26
N LEU A 98 -0.73 -26.49 69.04
CA LEU A 98 -1.83 -27.28 68.49
C LEU A 98 -2.82 -26.42 67.71
N THR A 99 -3.13 -25.22 68.22
CA THR A 99 -4.03 -24.27 67.55
C THR A 99 -3.42 -23.76 66.24
N GLU A 100 -2.13 -23.44 66.25
CA GLU A 100 -1.40 -23.02 65.04
C GLU A 100 -1.33 -24.14 64.00
N ASN A 101 -1.04 -25.38 64.42
CA ASN A 101 -1.03 -26.54 63.52
C ASN A 101 -2.40 -26.81 62.89
N ASN A 102 -3.48 -26.69 63.66
CA ASN A 102 -4.84 -26.83 63.13
C ASN A 102 -5.15 -25.71 62.13
N SER A 103 -4.81 -24.47 62.44
CA SER A 103 -4.97 -23.33 61.51
C SER A 103 -4.16 -23.52 60.23
N MET A 104 -2.93 -24.04 60.32
CA MET A 104 -2.12 -24.37 59.15
C MET A 104 -2.74 -25.49 58.30
N ARG A 105 -3.26 -26.54 58.94
CA ARG A 105 -3.97 -27.62 58.23
C ARG A 105 -5.20 -27.11 57.47
N GLU A 106 -5.98 -26.22 58.07
CA GLU A 106 -7.12 -25.59 57.41
C GLU A 106 -6.68 -24.73 56.21
N LYS A 107 -5.61 -23.95 56.35
CA LYS A 107 -5.04 -23.16 55.24
C LYS A 107 -4.55 -24.06 54.10
N MET A 108 -3.89 -25.18 54.42
CA MET A 108 -3.44 -26.15 53.41
C MET A 108 -4.64 -26.77 52.67
N ALA A 109 -5.69 -27.18 53.39
CA ALA A 109 -6.90 -27.73 52.77
C ALA A 109 -7.61 -26.70 51.87
N GLN A 110 -7.65 -25.43 52.27
CA GLN A 110 -8.20 -24.35 51.46
C GLN A 110 -7.36 -24.12 50.20
N MET A 111 -6.04 -24.10 50.32
CA MET A 111 -5.12 -23.92 49.19
C MET A 111 -5.26 -25.05 48.18
N GLU A 112 -5.35 -26.31 48.63
CA GLU A 112 -5.58 -27.46 47.76
C GLU A 112 -6.92 -27.36 47.02
N LYS A 113 -7.98 -26.90 47.69
CA LYS A 113 -9.30 -26.68 47.09
C LYS A 113 -9.26 -25.59 46.02
N GLU A 114 -8.52 -24.52 46.25
CA GLU A 114 -8.33 -23.44 45.27
C GLU A 114 -7.49 -23.92 44.07
N GLN A 115 -6.45 -24.71 44.32
CA GLN A 115 -5.62 -25.29 43.26
C GLN A 115 -6.42 -26.24 42.36
N ARG A 116 -7.26 -27.10 42.94
CA ARG A 116 -8.17 -27.98 42.18
C ARG A 116 -9.16 -27.17 41.33
N LYS A 117 -9.79 -26.13 41.90
CA LYS A 117 -10.69 -25.25 41.14
C LYS A 117 -9.98 -24.56 39.98
N MET A 118 -8.72 -24.16 40.15
CA MET A 118 -7.94 -23.55 39.09
C MET A 118 -7.63 -24.57 37.97
N ALA A 119 -7.26 -25.80 38.32
CA ALA A 119 -7.02 -26.88 37.36
C ALA A 119 -8.28 -27.20 36.55
N ASP A 120 -9.44 -27.30 37.21
CA ASP A 120 -10.72 -27.56 36.52
C ASP A 120 -11.08 -26.45 35.54
N ARG A 121 -10.83 -25.17 35.89
CA ARG A 121 -11.02 -24.03 34.98
C ARG A 121 -10.11 -24.13 33.77
N GLN A 122 -8.82 -24.39 33.98
CA GLN A 122 -7.86 -24.54 32.90
C GLN A 122 -8.22 -25.69 31.95
N GLN A 123 -8.69 -26.81 32.50
CA GLN A 123 -9.14 -27.96 31.71
C GLN A 123 -10.38 -27.62 30.87
N ASN A 124 -11.35 -26.91 31.44
CA ASN A 124 -12.54 -26.48 30.71
C ASN A 124 -12.22 -25.47 29.60
N ASP A 125 -11.32 -24.53 29.86
CA ASP A 125 -10.87 -23.55 28.86
C ASP A 125 -10.14 -24.26 27.71
N LEU A 126 -9.30 -25.26 28.02
CA LEU A 126 -8.61 -26.06 27.02
C LEU A 126 -9.59 -26.85 26.15
N MET A 127 -10.59 -27.51 26.74
CA MET A 127 -11.62 -28.24 26.00
C MET A 127 -12.43 -27.33 25.07
N SER A 128 -12.77 -26.13 25.55
CA SER A 128 -13.44 -25.10 24.74
C SER A 128 -12.59 -24.65 23.57
N LEU A 129 -11.29 -24.50 23.77
CA LEU A 129 -10.34 -24.12 22.72
C LEU A 129 -10.19 -25.22 21.66
N CYS A 130 -10.09 -26.49 22.07
CA CYS A 130 -10.04 -27.63 21.15
C CYS A 130 -11.27 -27.70 20.26
N ALA A 131 -12.47 -27.54 20.81
CA ALA A 131 -13.72 -27.54 20.04
C ALA A 131 -13.75 -26.41 18.99
N LYS A 132 -13.26 -25.22 19.35
CA LYS A 132 -13.15 -24.08 18.40
C LYS A 132 -12.17 -24.38 17.27
N PHE A 133 -11.04 -25.03 17.58
CA PHE A 133 -10.03 -25.38 16.58
C PHE A 133 -10.57 -26.39 15.56
N GLU A 134 -11.30 -27.41 16.02
CA GLU A 134 -11.93 -28.38 15.13
C GLU A 134 -12.97 -27.75 14.21
N ALA A 135 -13.81 -26.85 14.75
CA ALA A 135 -14.79 -26.11 13.94
C ALA A 135 -14.13 -25.24 12.86
N LEU A 136 -13.02 -24.57 13.20
CA LEU A 136 -12.25 -23.79 12.21
C LEU A 136 -11.65 -24.68 11.13
N LYS A 137 -11.12 -25.85 11.49
CA LYS A 137 -10.55 -26.80 10.53
C LYS A 137 -11.60 -27.30 9.53
N GLN A 138 -12.81 -27.63 10.01
CA GLN A 138 -13.92 -28.05 9.15
C GLN A 138 -14.39 -26.93 8.22
N LYS A 139 -14.43 -25.69 8.72
CA LYS A 139 -14.77 -24.55 7.88
C LYS A 139 -13.74 -24.34 6.78
N GLN A 140 -12.44 -24.42 7.11
CA GLN A 140 -11.37 -24.27 6.14
C GLN A 140 -11.43 -25.31 5.02
N THR A 141 -11.76 -26.57 5.34
CA THR A 141 -11.91 -27.62 4.32
C THR A 141 -13.11 -27.36 3.41
N SER A 142 -14.26 -26.94 3.99
CA SER A 142 -15.45 -26.58 3.20
C SER A 142 -15.19 -25.38 2.27
N ASP A 143 -14.50 -24.35 2.76
CA ASP A 143 -14.17 -23.17 1.96
C ASP A 143 -13.20 -23.53 0.81
N SER A 144 -12.27 -24.46 1.05
CA SER A 144 -11.36 -24.98 0.02
C SER A 144 -12.10 -25.72 -1.10
N GLU A 145 -13.03 -26.62 -0.75
CA GLU A 145 -13.82 -27.39 -1.72
C GLU A 145 -14.71 -26.48 -2.59
N GLN A 146 -15.28 -25.42 -2.00
CA GLN A 146 -16.05 -24.41 -2.74
C GLN A 146 -15.17 -23.62 -3.72
N MET A 147 -13.96 -23.25 -3.30
CA MET A 147 -13.02 -22.57 -4.20
C MET A 147 -12.58 -23.46 -5.37
N ASP A 148 -12.31 -24.75 -5.12
CA ASP A 148 -11.93 -25.68 -6.19
C ASP A 148 -13.07 -25.88 -7.20
N THR A 149 -14.31 -25.95 -6.71
CA THR A 149 -15.51 -26.00 -7.56
C THR A 149 -15.64 -24.75 -8.43
N ALA A 150 -15.57 -23.56 -7.82
CA ALA A 150 -15.65 -22.29 -8.55
C ALA A 150 -14.51 -22.14 -9.57
N ARG A 151 -13.32 -22.64 -9.25
CA ARG A 151 -12.16 -22.62 -10.14
C ARG A 151 -12.40 -23.45 -11.40
N GLU A 152 -12.93 -24.67 -11.26
CA GLU A 152 -13.22 -25.51 -12.42
C GLU A 152 -14.38 -24.94 -13.25
N GLU A 153 -15.41 -24.34 -12.65
CA GLU A 153 -16.47 -23.63 -13.38
C GLU A 153 -15.91 -22.49 -14.25
N ILE A 154 -15.02 -21.65 -13.69
CA ILE A 154 -14.38 -20.55 -14.43
C ILE A 154 -13.55 -21.10 -15.59
N LYS A 155 -12.78 -22.17 -15.36
CA LYS A 155 -11.91 -22.79 -16.35
C LYS A 155 -12.68 -23.33 -17.56
N HIS A 156 -13.90 -23.83 -17.35
CA HIS A 156 -14.77 -24.28 -18.45
C HIS A 156 -15.55 -23.14 -19.11
N ALA A 157 -15.98 -22.13 -18.36
CA ALA A 157 -16.75 -21.01 -18.91
C ALA A 157 -15.90 -20.02 -19.72
N PHE A 158 -14.64 -19.82 -19.34
CA PHE A 158 -13.78 -18.79 -19.94
C PHE A 158 -13.50 -19.01 -21.44
N PRO A 159 -13.12 -20.21 -21.92
CA PRO A 159 -12.87 -20.42 -23.34
C PRO A 159 -14.11 -20.21 -24.21
N SER A 160 -15.28 -20.64 -23.73
CA SER A 160 -16.55 -20.48 -24.47
C SER A 160 -16.91 -19.00 -24.64
N LYS A 161 -16.79 -18.20 -23.59
CA LYS A 161 -17.06 -16.76 -23.66
C LYS A 161 -16.02 -16.02 -24.50
N PHE A 162 -14.76 -16.44 -24.45
CA PHE A 162 -13.69 -15.84 -25.25
C PHE A 162 -13.92 -16.07 -26.75
N ALA A 163 -14.29 -17.30 -27.15
CA ALA A 163 -14.63 -17.62 -28.54
C ALA A 163 -15.82 -16.79 -29.07
N GLU A 164 -16.82 -16.53 -28.21
CA GLU A 164 -17.96 -15.66 -28.56
C GLU A 164 -17.51 -14.22 -28.83
N ILE A 165 -16.61 -13.68 -27.99
CA ILE A 165 -16.05 -12.33 -28.18
C ILE A 165 -15.23 -12.25 -29.47
N GLU A 166 -14.36 -13.24 -29.73
CA GLU A 166 -13.55 -13.26 -30.95
C GLU A 166 -14.42 -13.24 -32.22
N ASN A 167 -15.53 -13.98 -32.20
CA ASN A 167 -16.48 -13.98 -33.31
C ASN A 167 -17.13 -12.59 -33.49
N ILE A 168 -17.59 -11.95 -32.41
CA ILE A 168 -18.17 -10.60 -32.47
C ILE A 168 -17.16 -9.58 -33.02
N VAL A 169 -15.92 -9.64 -32.55
CA VAL A 169 -14.85 -8.75 -33.03
C VAL A 169 -14.57 -8.97 -34.51
N GLY A 170 -14.54 -10.22 -34.98
CA GLY A 170 -14.43 -10.54 -36.40
C GLY A 170 -15.54 -9.92 -37.24
N VAL A 171 -16.80 -10.11 -36.84
CA VAL A 171 -17.97 -9.54 -37.53
C VAL A 171 -17.94 -8.02 -37.57
N LEU A 172 -17.54 -7.36 -36.47
CA LEU A 172 -17.44 -5.91 -36.40
C LEU A 172 -16.31 -5.37 -37.28
N LYS A 173 -15.17 -6.07 -37.32
CA LYS A 173 -14.05 -5.70 -38.19
C LYS A 173 -14.46 -5.75 -39.66
N ASP A 174 -15.07 -6.85 -40.09
CA ASP A 174 -15.52 -7.02 -41.48
C ASP A 174 -16.55 -5.94 -41.86
N ARG A 175 -17.49 -5.63 -40.95
CA ARG A 175 -18.46 -4.55 -41.16
C ARG A 175 -17.77 -3.20 -41.29
N PHE A 176 -16.87 -2.86 -40.38
CA PHE A 176 -16.16 -1.60 -40.39
C PHE A 176 -15.35 -1.42 -41.67
N GLU A 177 -14.62 -2.45 -42.10
CA GLU A 177 -13.87 -2.44 -43.37
C GLU A 177 -14.80 -2.22 -44.57
N SER A 178 -15.96 -2.89 -44.61
CA SER A 178 -16.93 -2.73 -45.70
C SER A 178 -17.59 -1.34 -45.72
N GLU A 179 -17.92 -0.78 -44.57
CA GLU A 179 -18.52 0.56 -44.45
C GLU A 179 -17.49 1.65 -44.76
N LEU A 180 -16.22 1.46 -44.35
CA LEU A 180 -15.13 2.36 -44.71
C LEU A 180 -14.92 2.39 -46.23
N LEU A 181 -14.93 1.23 -46.89
CA LEU A 181 -14.76 1.13 -48.34
C LEU A 181 -15.91 1.77 -49.11
N ASN A 182 -17.14 1.66 -48.60
CA ASN A 182 -18.35 2.20 -49.24
C ASN A 182 -18.60 3.70 -48.96
N ALA A 183 -18.15 4.22 -47.82
CA ALA A 183 -18.30 5.63 -47.44
C ALA A 183 -17.25 6.57 -48.07
N VAL A 184 -16.22 6.02 -48.72
CA VAL A 184 -15.23 6.78 -49.47
C VAL A 184 -15.81 7.10 -50.86
N HIS A 185 -16.22 8.35 -51.03
CA HIS A 185 -16.70 8.93 -52.29
C HIS A 185 -15.74 8.58 -53.45
N PRO A 186 -16.21 8.33 -54.70
CA PRO A 186 -15.34 8.01 -55.83
C PRO A 186 -14.24 9.06 -56.12
N ASN A 187 -14.41 10.29 -55.61
CA ASN A 187 -13.42 11.37 -55.70
C ASN A 187 -12.28 11.28 -54.67
N PHE A 188 -12.37 10.38 -53.70
CA PHE A 188 -11.30 10.02 -52.76
C PHE A 188 -10.53 8.76 -53.20
N ARG A 189 -10.73 8.29 -54.45
CA ARG A 189 -9.76 7.43 -55.15
C ARG A 189 -8.47 8.19 -55.52
N CYS A 190 -7.95 9.01 -54.60
CA CYS A 190 -6.51 9.18 -54.54
C CYS A 190 -6.01 7.86 -53.94
N ASN A 191 -5.52 7.00 -54.82
CA ASN A 191 -5.04 5.65 -54.57
C ASN A 191 -4.51 5.48 -53.13
N ILE A 192 -5.30 4.82 -52.27
CA ILE A 192 -4.78 4.19 -51.04
C ILE A 192 -3.62 3.26 -51.44
N ALA A 193 -3.70 2.66 -52.63
CA ALA A 193 -2.57 1.96 -53.24
C ALA A 193 -1.35 2.86 -53.57
N GLU A 194 -1.43 4.16 -53.83
CA GLU A 194 -0.24 5.02 -54.06
C GLU A 194 0.35 5.50 -52.73
N VAL A 195 -0.51 5.74 -51.73
CA VAL A 195 -0.09 6.11 -50.37
C VAL A 195 0.57 4.92 -49.65
N PHE A 196 0.07 3.69 -49.87
CA PHE A 196 0.63 2.47 -49.28
C PHE A 196 1.60 1.70 -50.18
N SER A 197 1.56 1.86 -51.52
CA SER A 197 2.53 1.20 -52.42
C SER A 197 3.72 2.08 -52.79
N ASN A 198 3.83 3.33 -52.28
CA ASN A 198 5.07 4.10 -52.42
C ASN A 198 5.39 5.13 -51.30
N PRO A 199 5.30 4.76 -49.99
CA PRO A 199 5.89 5.58 -48.92
C PRO A 199 7.43 5.66 -49.00
N GLU A 200 8.07 4.87 -49.86
CA GLU A 200 9.53 4.80 -50.05
C GLU A 200 10.19 6.11 -50.55
N HIS A 201 9.43 7.17 -50.88
CA HIS A 201 9.99 8.39 -51.48
C HIS A 201 9.42 9.72 -50.99
N ASN A 202 8.77 9.81 -49.82
CA ASN A 202 8.56 11.16 -49.26
C ASN A 202 9.92 11.76 -48.91
N CYS A 203 10.13 13.00 -49.30
CA CYS A 203 11.39 13.72 -49.14
C CYS A 203 11.11 15.22 -49.19
N TRP A 204 12.14 16.02 -48.96
CA TRP A 204 11.99 17.47 -49.02
C TRP A 204 11.68 17.94 -50.44
N ASN A 205 10.74 18.89 -50.53
CA ASN A 205 10.28 19.42 -51.80
C ASN A 205 11.14 20.61 -52.22
N ALA A 206 11.94 20.45 -53.27
CA ALA A 206 12.77 21.52 -53.82
C ALA A 206 11.99 22.79 -54.21
N ASN A 207 10.72 22.64 -54.62
CA ASN A 207 9.86 23.78 -54.99
C ASN A 207 9.20 24.46 -53.77
N ALA A 208 9.25 23.84 -52.59
CA ALA A 208 8.74 24.38 -51.33
C ALA A 208 9.86 24.43 -50.29
N CYS A 209 11.00 24.96 -50.71
CA CYS A 209 12.25 25.07 -49.96
C CYS A 209 12.76 26.50 -50.08
N HIS A 210 13.13 27.15 -48.96
CA HIS A 210 13.70 28.49 -49.02
C HIS A 210 15.00 28.51 -49.84
N ASN A 211 15.25 29.56 -50.62
CA ASN A 211 16.41 29.68 -51.52
C ASN A 211 17.79 29.58 -50.84
N ASP A 212 17.84 29.84 -49.53
CA ASP A 212 19.03 29.76 -48.67
C ASP A 212 19.27 28.36 -48.08
N LEU A 213 18.32 27.44 -48.29
CA LEU A 213 18.49 26.03 -48.01
C LEU A 213 18.97 25.31 -49.26
N THR A 214 19.74 24.25 -49.05
CA THR A 214 20.19 23.35 -50.11
C THR A 214 19.81 21.94 -49.72
N LEU A 215 19.12 21.25 -50.63
CA LEU A 215 18.84 19.84 -50.51
C LEU A 215 20.05 19.07 -51.03
N LEU A 216 20.58 18.16 -50.22
CA LEU A 216 21.72 17.32 -50.56
C LEU A 216 21.25 15.86 -50.74
N GLY A 217 21.99 15.11 -51.55
CA GLY A 217 21.63 13.73 -51.91
C GLY A 217 20.61 13.67 -53.06
N GLY A 218 20.62 12.57 -53.82
CA GLY A 218 19.64 12.33 -54.89
C GLY A 218 18.24 12.01 -54.37
N ASP A 219 18.12 11.72 -53.08
CA ASP A 219 16.91 11.41 -52.33
C ASP A 219 16.26 12.65 -51.69
N CYS A 220 16.92 13.81 -51.70
CA CYS A 220 16.43 15.05 -51.09
C CYS A 220 16.04 14.89 -49.61
N LEU A 221 16.75 14.06 -48.83
CA LEU A 221 16.48 13.86 -47.40
C LEU A 221 17.30 14.77 -46.50
N ILE A 222 18.41 15.29 -47.02
CA ILE A 222 19.34 16.12 -46.26
C ILE A 222 19.12 17.59 -46.59
N VAL A 223 18.99 18.42 -45.55
CA VAL A 223 18.80 19.88 -45.69
C VAL A 223 19.96 20.59 -45.02
N ARG A 224 20.61 21.49 -45.76
CA ARG A 224 21.68 22.36 -45.25
C ARG A 224 21.33 23.83 -45.45
N TYR A 225 21.55 24.64 -44.43
CA TYR A 225 21.52 26.10 -44.59
C TYR A 225 22.89 26.60 -45.11
N LYS A 226 22.93 27.23 -46.30
CA LYS A 226 24.16 27.68 -46.99
C LYS A 226 24.59 29.14 -46.80
N ALA A 227 23.71 30.07 -46.42
CA ALA A 227 23.99 31.51 -46.62
C ALA A 227 25.09 32.03 -45.67
N GLU A 228 26.19 32.55 -46.21
CA GLU A 228 27.21 33.25 -45.42
C GLU A 228 26.93 34.76 -45.44
N GLY A 229 26.74 35.37 -44.27
CA GLY A 229 26.48 36.80 -44.16
C GLY A 229 25.85 37.18 -42.82
N ASN A 230 25.86 38.48 -42.49
CA ASN A 230 25.19 39.03 -41.31
C ASN A 230 23.68 39.12 -41.59
N HIS A 231 23.03 37.95 -41.63
CA HIS A 231 21.60 37.86 -41.85
C HIS A 231 20.87 37.93 -40.50
N SER A 232 19.87 38.80 -40.44
CA SER A 232 19.02 39.06 -39.29
C SER A 232 18.19 37.84 -38.89
N TRP A 233 18.78 36.83 -38.23
CA TRP A 233 18.12 35.66 -37.62
C TRP A 233 16.82 35.15 -38.26
N PRO A 234 16.67 35.04 -39.60
CA PRO A 234 15.37 34.75 -40.17
C PRO A 234 15.32 33.25 -40.45
N TRP A 235 14.24 32.62 -40.00
CA TRP A 235 14.02 31.20 -40.22
C TRP A 235 14.06 30.84 -41.70
N ARG A 236 14.51 29.62 -41.98
CA ARG A 236 14.55 29.03 -43.31
C ARG A 236 13.85 27.70 -43.28
N SER A 237 12.74 27.61 -43.98
CA SER A 237 11.86 26.45 -43.91
C SER A 237 11.86 25.65 -45.20
N VAL A 238 11.58 24.35 -45.06
CA VAL A 238 11.31 23.44 -46.17
C VAL A 238 10.19 22.48 -45.79
N PHE A 239 9.33 22.21 -46.76
CA PHE A 239 8.23 21.26 -46.64
C PHE A 239 8.56 19.94 -47.32
N ALA A 240 8.01 18.85 -46.81
CA ALA A 240 8.01 17.58 -47.52
C ALA A 240 7.11 17.64 -48.78
N LYS A 241 7.32 16.72 -49.72
CA LYS A 241 6.52 16.62 -50.95
C LYS A 241 5.06 16.26 -50.66
N CYS A 242 4.85 15.29 -49.78
CA CYS A 242 3.52 14.77 -49.48
C CYS A 242 2.97 15.34 -48.17
N ALA A 243 1.67 15.62 -48.17
CA ALA A 243 0.94 15.93 -46.95
C ALA A 243 0.80 14.67 -46.10
N ILE A 244 0.51 14.87 -44.82
CA ILE A 244 -0.05 13.84 -43.96
C ILE A 244 -1.33 13.30 -44.65
N PRO A 245 -1.44 11.99 -44.88
CA PRO A 245 -2.63 11.41 -45.48
C PRO A 245 -3.88 11.76 -44.66
N ASN A 246 -4.90 12.31 -45.31
CA ASN A 246 -6.21 12.57 -44.69
C ASN A 246 -7.03 11.27 -44.65
N ILE A 247 -6.51 10.28 -43.95
CA ILE A 247 -7.18 9.01 -43.68
C ILE A 247 -7.88 9.17 -42.33
N ARG A 248 -9.12 8.71 -42.22
CA ARG A 248 -9.95 8.88 -41.00
C ARG A 248 -9.37 8.21 -39.74
N PHE A 249 -8.38 7.34 -39.90
CA PHE A 249 -7.81 6.53 -38.83
C PHE A 249 -6.31 6.29 -39.10
N GLY A 250 -5.45 6.51 -38.10
CA GLY A 250 -4.02 6.21 -38.19
C GLY A 250 -3.10 7.15 -37.44
N ILE A 251 -1.80 6.85 -37.52
CA ILE A 251 -0.70 7.67 -37.01
C ILE A 251 0.22 7.96 -38.19
N PHE A 252 0.56 9.24 -38.38
CA PHE A 252 1.65 9.62 -39.28
C PHE A 252 2.91 9.89 -38.46
N TYR A 253 4.05 9.36 -38.91
CA TYR A 253 5.31 9.41 -38.19
C TYR A 253 6.48 9.69 -39.15
N TYR A 254 7.41 10.54 -38.73
CA TYR A 254 8.70 10.71 -39.39
C TYR A 254 9.78 11.06 -38.37
N GLU A 255 11.04 10.81 -38.72
CA GLU A 255 12.20 11.14 -37.89
C GLU A 255 13.05 12.22 -38.54
N VAL A 256 13.70 13.03 -37.71
CA VAL A 256 14.73 13.99 -38.13
C VAL A 256 15.98 13.78 -37.30
N LYS A 257 17.09 13.47 -37.96
CA LYS A 257 18.41 13.40 -37.35
C LYS A 257 19.12 14.74 -37.45
N ILE A 258 19.65 15.21 -36.32
CA ILE A 258 20.35 16.50 -36.22
C ILE A 258 21.84 16.29 -36.48
N MET A 259 22.30 16.48 -37.72
CA MET A 259 23.70 16.26 -38.07
C MET A 259 24.61 17.45 -37.69
N ASN A 260 24.08 18.67 -37.78
CA ASN A 260 24.75 19.86 -37.30
C ASN A 260 23.72 20.91 -36.84
N MET A 261 24.03 21.60 -35.76
CA MET A 261 23.17 22.62 -35.18
C MET A 261 24.03 23.68 -34.49
N LYS A 262 23.73 24.96 -34.75
CA LYS A 262 24.36 26.10 -34.06
C LYS A 262 23.47 26.69 -32.99
N ASN A 263 22.27 27.18 -33.34
CA ASN A 263 21.30 27.64 -32.35
C ASN A 263 20.01 26.81 -32.40
N TYR A 264 18.99 27.29 -33.10
CA TYR A 264 17.65 26.71 -33.01
C TYR A 264 17.25 25.96 -34.27
N ILE A 265 16.67 24.78 -34.06
CA ILE A 265 16.01 23.99 -35.11
C ILE A 265 14.59 23.73 -34.65
N ARG A 266 13.63 23.86 -35.58
CA ARG A 266 12.23 23.51 -35.35
C ARG A 266 11.79 22.39 -36.28
N ILE A 267 11.08 21.41 -35.71
CA ILE A 267 10.55 20.25 -36.42
C ILE A 267 9.05 20.22 -36.17
N GLY A 268 8.26 20.01 -37.21
CA GLY A 268 6.83 20.23 -37.09
C GLY A 268 5.97 19.84 -38.29
N PHE A 269 4.76 20.38 -38.26
CA PHE A 269 3.79 20.34 -39.34
C PHE A 269 3.29 21.74 -39.65
N ALA A 270 3.12 22.04 -40.94
CA ALA A 270 2.54 23.29 -41.38
C ALA A 270 1.69 23.11 -42.63
N THR A 271 0.72 24.00 -42.82
CA THR A 271 0.02 24.12 -44.10
C THR A 271 0.90 24.84 -45.12
N LYS A 272 0.66 24.61 -46.42
CA LYS A 272 1.36 25.31 -47.53
C LYS A 272 1.19 26.84 -47.52
N LYS A 273 0.30 27.38 -46.68
CA LYS A 273 0.09 28.82 -46.50
C LYS A 273 1.23 29.47 -45.69
N MET A 274 1.98 28.70 -44.91
CA MET A 274 3.09 29.22 -44.10
C MET A 274 4.25 29.69 -45.02
N PRO A 275 4.72 30.94 -44.87
CA PRO A 275 5.88 31.44 -45.61
C PRO A 275 7.18 30.67 -45.32
N LEU A 276 8.06 30.56 -46.32
CA LEU A 276 9.34 29.83 -46.20
C LEU A 276 10.40 30.57 -45.38
N ASP A 277 10.21 31.87 -45.12
CA ASP A 277 11.07 32.74 -44.30
C ASP A 277 10.57 32.86 -42.84
N LYS A 278 9.60 32.02 -42.45
CA LYS A 278 9.05 31.90 -41.10
C LYS A 278 9.33 30.53 -40.50
N GLY A 279 9.46 30.48 -39.18
CA GLY A 279 9.66 29.24 -38.46
C GLY A 279 8.36 28.45 -38.37
N VAL A 280 8.42 27.14 -38.58
CA VAL A 280 7.30 26.26 -38.27
C VAL A 280 6.88 26.47 -36.81
N GLY A 281 5.57 26.63 -36.58
CA GLY A 281 5.01 27.01 -35.29
C GLY A 281 4.72 28.50 -35.11
N ASP A 282 5.26 29.41 -35.94
CA ASP A 282 5.03 30.87 -35.81
C ASP A 282 3.71 31.34 -36.47
N CYS A 283 3.14 30.54 -37.37
CA CYS A 283 1.96 30.90 -38.17
C CYS A 283 0.73 30.10 -37.75
N SER A 284 -0.45 30.56 -38.13
CA SER A 284 -1.69 29.81 -37.91
C SER A 284 -1.69 28.48 -38.67
N VAL A 285 -2.30 27.47 -38.05
CA VAL A 285 -2.34 26.08 -38.51
C VAL A 285 -0.92 25.52 -38.70
N THR A 286 -0.05 25.76 -37.70
CA THR A 286 1.31 25.20 -37.66
C THR A 286 1.67 24.75 -36.25
N TYR A 287 2.40 23.63 -36.19
CA TYR A 287 2.76 22.95 -34.94
C TYR A 287 4.24 22.62 -35.00
N ALA A 288 4.99 22.92 -33.94
CA ALA A 288 6.42 22.65 -33.93
C ALA A 288 6.94 22.28 -32.55
N TYR A 289 8.12 21.68 -32.55
CA TYR A 289 8.93 21.44 -31.38
C TYR A 289 10.36 21.90 -31.68
N ASP A 290 10.95 22.65 -30.75
CA ASP A 290 12.31 23.15 -30.87
C ASP A 290 13.30 22.47 -29.91
N ASN A 291 14.58 22.64 -30.19
CA ASN A 291 15.68 22.09 -29.40
C ASN A 291 15.82 22.69 -27.99
N ALA A 292 15.11 23.78 -27.70
CA ALA A 292 15.14 24.45 -26.40
C ALA A 292 13.93 24.13 -25.52
N SER A 293 13.28 22.98 -25.78
CA SER A 293 12.15 22.46 -25.00
C SER A 293 10.83 23.21 -25.21
N HIS A 294 10.67 23.91 -26.34
CA HIS A 294 9.42 24.62 -26.61
C HIS A 294 8.58 23.88 -27.64
N VAL A 295 7.28 23.80 -27.35
CA VAL A 295 6.25 23.38 -28.31
C VAL A 295 5.55 24.63 -28.80
N PHE A 296 5.38 24.76 -30.10
CA PHE A 296 4.65 25.85 -30.73
C PHE A 296 3.37 25.31 -31.34
N CYS A 297 2.27 26.05 -31.15
CA CYS A 297 0.98 25.78 -31.76
C CYS A 297 0.36 27.12 -32.14
N ASP A 298 0.19 27.35 -33.44
CA ASP A 298 -0.46 28.53 -34.00
C ASP A 298 0.11 29.87 -33.49
N GLY A 299 1.44 29.99 -33.44
CA GLY A 299 2.15 31.17 -32.93
C GLY A 299 2.25 31.23 -31.40
N THR A 300 1.58 30.33 -30.68
CA THR A 300 1.64 30.26 -29.22
C THR A 300 2.74 29.31 -28.78
N LYS A 301 3.58 29.77 -27.85
CA LYS A 301 4.72 29.03 -27.30
C LYS A 301 4.37 28.40 -25.95
N PHE A 302 4.57 27.10 -25.85
CA PHE A 302 4.39 26.30 -24.63
C PHE A 302 5.74 25.72 -24.19
N GLY A 303 6.00 25.71 -22.88
CA GLY A 303 7.16 25.03 -22.30
C GLY A 303 6.85 23.59 -21.91
N TRP A 304 7.89 22.84 -21.53
CA TRP A 304 7.87 21.50 -20.92
C TRP A 304 7.90 20.29 -21.88
N LYS A 305 9.06 20.08 -22.52
CA LYS A 305 9.53 18.82 -23.12
C LYS A 305 11.05 18.68 -22.95
N PRO A 306 11.69 17.53 -23.22
CA PRO A 306 13.16 17.42 -23.23
C PRO A 306 13.82 18.43 -24.19
N ARG A 307 15.14 18.61 -24.10
CA ARG A 307 15.92 19.31 -25.15
C ARG A 307 16.49 18.27 -26.11
N PHE A 308 16.87 18.71 -27.30
CA PHE A 308 17.67 17.89 -28.21
C PHE A 308 18.88 18.66 -28.75
N TYR A 309 19.87 17.91 -29.18
CA TYR A 309 21.19 18.41 -29.57
C TYR A 309 21.66 17.78 -30.88
N ARG A 310 22.88 18.11 -31.28
CA ARG A 310 23.56 17.40 -32.36
C ARG A 310 23.59 15.90 -32.06
N ASP A 311 23.47 15.11 -33.11
CA ASP A 311 23.45 13.64 -33.15
C ASP A 311 22.18 12.98 -32.60
N ASP A 312 21.22 13.76 -32.09
CA ASP A 312 19.90 13.25 -31.72
C ASP A 312 19.04 12.91 -32.94
N VAL A 313 18.16 11.94 -32.76
CA VAL A 313 17.10 11.58 -33.71
C VAL A 313 15.76 11.87 -33.06
N ILE A 314 14.97 12.72 -33.70
CA ILE A 314 13.70 13.22 -33.18
C ILE A 314 12.56 12.62 -33.98
N GLY A 315 11.77 11.77 -33.35
CA GLY A 315 10.50 11.29 -33.91
C GLY A 315 9.40 12.31 -33.71
N TYR A 316 8.67 12.64 -34.77
CA TYR A 316 7.54 13.55 -34.73
C TYR A 316 6.28 12.86 -35.28
N THR A 317 5.21 12.88 -34.47
CA THR A 317 3.99 12.11 -34.71
C THR A 317 2.76 13.01 -34.82
N ALA A 318 1.85 12.65 -35.71
CA ALA A 318 0.50 13.21 -35.78
C ALA A 318 -0.54 12.10 -35.59
N ASN A 319 -1.38 12.26 -34.56
CA ASN A 319 -2.53 11.41 -34.35
C ASN A 319 -3.71 11.91 -35.21
N LEU A 320 -4.18 11.07 -36.14
CA LEU A 320 -5.23 11.43 -37.10
C LEU A 320 -6.66 11.30 -36.52
N PHE A 321 -6.81 10.75 -35.30
CA PHE A 321 -8.11 10.55 -34.66
C PHE A 321 -8.70 11.81 -34.01
N ALA A 322 -7.86 12.78 -33.63
CA ALA A 322 -8.24 13.84 -32.71
C ALA A 322 -8.47 15.21 -33.36
N SER A 323 -8.42 15.31 -34.69
CA SER A 323 -8.45 16.60 -35.37
C SER A 323 -9.69 16.79 -36.24
N PRO A 324 -10.35 17.97 -36.23
CA PRO A 324 -11.28 18.36 -37.30
C PRO A 324 -10.59 18.26 -38.66
N PRO A 325 -11.30 18.27 -39.81
CA PRO A 325 -10.66 18.14 -41.13
C PRO A 325 -9.49 19.10 -41.25
N ILE A 326 -8.28 18.56 -41.09
CA ILE A 326 -7.08 19.37 -41.05
C ILE A 326 -6.85 19.83 -42.48
N ASP A 327 -6.65 21.13 -42.68
CA ASP A 327 -5.97 21.59 -43.89
C ASP A 327 -4.75 20.68 -44.13
N GLN A 328 -4.45 20.31 -45.37
CA GLN A 328 -3.33 19.41 -45.70
C GLN A 328 -2.04 19.89 -45.00
N LEU A 329 -1.70 19.22 -43.89
CA LEU A 329 -0.48 19.48 -43.13
C LEU A 329 0.65 18.71 -43.79
N PHE A 330 1.81 19.36 -43.90
CA PHE A 330 3.02 18.78 -44.45
C PHE A 330 4.07 18.74 -43.35
N PRO A 331 4.88 17.66 -43.25
CA PRO A 331 6.11 17.69 -42.49
C PRO A 331 6.94 18.91 -42.89
N CYS A 332 7.42 19.65 -41.90
CA CYS A 332 8.13 20.90 -42.11
C CYS A 332 9.22 21.06 -41.06
N VAL A 333 10.36 21.57 -41.51
CA VAL A 333 11.51 21.87 -40.66
C VAL A 333 11.99 23.28 -40.94
N SER A 334 12.46 23.96 -39.90
CA SER A 334 13.00 25.31 -39.98
C SER A 334 14.38 25.38 -39.35
N LEU A 335 15.35 25.87 -40.10
CA LEU A 335 16.72 26.09 -39.67
C LEU A 335 16.95 27.59 -39.46
N LEU A 336 17.71 27.94 -38.42
CA LEU A 336 17.96 29.33 -38.07
C LEU A 336 19.33 29.82 -38.52
N ASP A 337 20.33 28.95 -38.52
CA ASP A 337 21.72 29.36 -38.71
C ASP A 337 22.41 28.71 -39.91
N PRO A 338 23.26 29.47 -40.62
CA PRO A 338 24.12 28.93 -41.65
C PRO A 338 24.99 27.79 -41.13
N GLY A 339 24.99 26.67 -41.83
CA GLY A 339 25.69 25.45 -41.45
C GLY A 339 24.84 24.44 -40.68
N ASP A 340 23.64 24.79 -40.22
CA ASP A 340 22.68 23.81 -39.70
C ASP A 340 22.41 22.74 -40.77
N LEU A 341 22.33 21.50 -40.32
CA LEU A 341 22.29 20.32 -41.17
C LEU A 341 21.43 19.23 -40.52
N ILE A 342 20.42 18.76 -41.24
CA ILE A 342 19.54 17.70 -40.77
C ILE A 342 19.32 16.65 -41.86
N GLU A 343 18.91 15.46 -41.46
CA GLU A 343 18.52 14.36 -42.33
C GLU A 343 17.14 13.87 -41.90
N ALA A 344 16.20 13.78 -42.84
CA ALA A 344 14.87 13.24 -42.57
C ALA A 344 14.79 11.76 -42.91
N ASN A 345 13.99 11.04 -42.15
CA ASN A 345 13.62 9.66 -42.41
C ASN A 345 12.09 9.56 -42.40
N PHE A 346 11.51 9.35 -43.57
CA PHE A 346 10.07 9.17 -43.76
C PHE A 346 9.65 7.69 -43.79
N GLY A 347 10.58 6.79 -43.43
CA GLY A 347 10.38 5.35 -43.38
C GLY A 347 10.94 4.61 -44.60
N PRO A 348 10.72 3.29 -44.67
CA PRO A 348 9.97 2.48 -43.70
C PRO A 348 10.79 2.09 -42.45
N THR A 349 12.11 2.23 -42.47
CA THR A 349 12.98 1.79 -41.38
C THR A 349 13.26 2.94 -40.41
N PHE A 350 12.57 2.94 -39.27
CA PHE A 350 12.72 3.94 -38.20
C PHE A 350 13.65 3.48 -37.08
N LYS A 351 14.26 4.42 -36.36
CA LYS A 351 15.03 4.14 -35.14
C LYS A 351 14.11 3.79 -33.98
N PHE A 352 12.97 4.48 -33.86
CA PHE A 352 11.95 4.20 -32.85
C PHE A 352 10.84 3.33 -33.44
N ASN A 353 10.26 2.44 -32.62
CA ASN A 353 9.08 1.67 -33.03
C ASN A 353 7.81 2.52 -32.83
N PRO A 354 7.15 3.02 -33.91
CA PRO A 354 5.97 3.86 -33.78
C PRO A 354 4.76 3.15 -33.18
N ALA A 355 4.75 1.80 -33.12
CA ALA A 355 3.69 1.04 -32.45
C ALA A 355 3.76 1.10 -30.90
N ASN A 356 4.89 1.57 -30.36
CA ASN A 356 5.14 1.67 -28.91
C ASN A 356 5.13 3.13 -28.41
N VAL A 357 4.83 4.11 -29.27
CA VAL A 357 4.75 5.55 -28.98
C VAL A 357 3.30 5.96 -28.91
#